data_AF-A0A6N2YR02-F1
#
_entry.id   AF-A0A6N2YR02-F1
#
_cell.length_a   1.000
_cell.length_b   1.000
_cell.length_c   1.000
_cell.angle_alpha   90.00
_cell.angle_beta   90.00
_cell.angle_gamma   90.00
#
_symmetry.space_group_name_H-M   'P 1'
#
loop_
_entity.id
_entity.type
_entity.pdbx_description
1 polymer ?
#
loop_
_entity_poly.entity_id
_entity_poly.type
_entity_poly.pdbx_seq_one_letter_code
_entity_poly.pdbx_strand_id
1 'polypeptide(L)'
;MPAPIEISAINSLWSAEKKKTVDFNTDDALFDFNVGFIGTAILAVFFVALGALIQYPTGKPVEAASAKYIAQFVGMYASVLGEWSRYLITFIAFLCIFGTVITVIDGYSRVNEISLRLLFNQKEKNQTPLNVWMTLTAILGLIIIFFFQGQVATMLRFAMIGSFLTTPFFALLNYVLVTKAKRDLPTWLKGLAIAGLIFLFGFALFFIWALAIGKAG
;
A
#
# COMPACT_ATOMS: atom_id res chain seq x y z
N MET A 1 -3.99 4.25 -1.48
CA MET A 1 -3.58 4.23 -0.07
C MET A 1 -2.06 4.17 -0.04
N PRO A 2 -1.36 5.03 0.72
CA PRO A 2 0.09 4.97 0.79
C PRO A 2 0.47 3.74 1.59
N ALA A 3 0.76 2.67 0.87
CA ALA A 3 1.37 1.50 1.46
C ALA A 3 2.89 1.71 1.44
N PRO A 4 3.55 1.71 2.60
CA PRO A 4 4.99 1.76 2.67
C PRO A 4 5.64 0.50 2.04
N ILE A 5 6.96 0.48 2.03
CA ILE A 5 7.76 -0.60 1.41
C ILE A 5 7.58 -1.96 2.13
N GLU A 6 6.88 -2.05 3.27
CA GLU A 6 6.55 -3.31 3.95
C GLU A 6 5.65 -4.24 3.13
N ILE A 7 4.97 -3.76 2.08
CA ILE A 7 4.27 -4.64 1.12
C ILE A 7 5.23 -5.69 0.54
N SER A 8 6.54 -5.43 0.48
CA SER A 8 7.52 -6.43 0.04
C SER A 8 7.51 -7.70 0.89
N ALA A 9 7.26 -7.57 2.21
CA ALA A 9 7.16 -8.70 3.13
C ALA A 9 5.89 -9.50 2.85
N ILE A 10 4.76 -8.81 2.64
CA ILE A 10 3.49 -9.44 2.28
C ILE A 10 3.62 -10.22 0.96
N ASN A 11 4.18 -9.59 -0.07
CA ASN A 11 4.36 -10.24 -1.38
C ASN A 11 5.31 -11.45 -1.30
N SER A 12 6.34 -11.37 -0.46
CA SER A 12 7.25 -12.49 -0.19
C SER A 12 6.53 -13.67 0.44
N LEU A 13 5.61 -13.43 1.39
CA LEU A 13 4.81 -14.48 2.02
C LEU A 13 3.80 -15.11 1.06
N TRP A 14 3.13 -14.31 0.22
CA TRP A 14 2.22 -14.87 -0.79
C TRP A 14 2.97 -15.72 -1.81
N SER A 15 4.15 -15.27 -2.25
CA SER A 15 5.04 -16.04 -3.12
C SER A 15 5.48 -17.36 -2.47
N ALA A 16 5.85 -17.31 -1.19
CA ALA A 16 6.22 -18.51 -0.42
C ALA A 16 5.04 -19.47 -0.23
N GLU A 17 3.82 -18.96 -0.04
CA GLU A 17 2.61 -19.77 0.08
C GLU A 17 2.23 -20.42 -1.25
N LYS A 18 2.26 -19.65 -2.35
CA LYS A 18 2.00 -20.14 -3.72
C LYS A 18 2.94 -21.30 -4.10
N LYS A 19 4.21 -21.20 -3.70
CA LYS A 19 5.22 -22.25 -3.94
C LYS A 19 4.90 -23.59 -3.25
N LYS A 20 4.06 -23.61 -2.21
CA LYS A 20 3.66 -24.87 -1.55
C LYS A 20 2.71 -25.70 -2.41
N THR A 21 1.99 -25.07 -3.33
CA THR A 21 0.93 -25.73 -4.12
C THR A 21 1.24 -25.78 -5.61
N VAL A 22 2.12 -24.92 -6.11
CA VAL A 22 2.49 -24.82 -7.52
C VAL A 22 4.00 -24.77 -7.66
N ASP A 23 4.56 -25.41 -8.70
CA ASP A 23 5.96 -25.23 -9.06
C ASP A 23 6.18 -23.77 -9.49
N PHE A 24 6.94 -23.04 -8.68
CA PHE A 24 7.05 -21.59 -8.74
C PHE A 24 8.48 -21.19 -8.42
N ASN A 25 9.13 -20.55 -9.39
CA ASN A 25 10.52 -20.10 -9.27
C ASN A 25 10.61 -18.57 -9.10
N THR A 26 11.84 -18.05 -9.04
CA THR A 26 12.05 -16.61 -8.80
C THR A 26 11.73 -15.78 -10.04
N ASP A 27 11.94 -16.32 -11.24
CA ASP A 27 11.67 -15.61 -12.49
C ASP A 27 10.16 -15.44 -12.71
N ASP A 28 9.37 -16.46 -12.35
CA ASP A 28 7.90 -16.37 -12.35
C ASP A 28 7.41 -15.27 -11.40
N ALA A 29 8.01 -15.18 -10.20
CA ALA A 29 7.68 -14.15 -9.22
C ALA A 29 8.03 -12.74 -9.71
N LEU A 30 9.19 -12.59 -10.37
CA LEU A 30 9.60 -11.33 -10.95
C LEU A 30 8.72 -10.94 -12.14
N PHE A 31 8.33 -11.89 -12.96
CA PHE A 31 7.41 -11.65 -14.07
C PHE A 31 6.05 -11.16 -13.57
N ASP A 32 5.44 -11.88 -12.61
CA ASP A 32 4.17 -11.51 -11.98
C ASP A 32 4.22 -10.09 -11.38
N PHE A 33 5.28 -9.80 -10.61
CA PHE A 33 5.51 -8.48 -10.06
C PHE A 33 5.67 -7.39 -11.14
N ASN A 34 6.46 -7.64 -12.18
CA ASN A 34 6.72 -6.66 -13.23
C ASN A 34 5.47 -6.34 -14.05
N VAL A 35 4.63 -7.34 -14.36
CA VAL A 35 3.36 -7.13 -15.06
C VAL A 35 2.45 -6.23 -14.22
N GLY A 36 2.30 -6.52 -12.92
CA GLY A 36 1.51 -5.70 -12.00
C GLY A 36 2.07 -4.28 -11.85
N PHE A 37 3.39 -4.15 -11.72
CA PHE A 37 4.09 -2.88 -11.55
C PHE A 37 3.94 -1.98 -12.78
N ILE A 38 4.22 -2.51 -13.98
CA ILE A 38 4.09 -1.77 -15.24
C ILE A 38 2.63 -1.40 -15.50
N GLY A 39 1.69 -2.33 -15.29
CA GLY A 39 0.26 -2.05 -15.42
C GLY A 39 -0.19 -0.90 -14.52
N THR A 40 0.29 -0.89 -13.27
CA THR A 40 0.00 0.18 -12.31
C THR A 40 0.63 1.51 -12.74
N ALA A 41 1.85 1.50 -13.28
CA ALA A 41 2.51 2.70 -13.78
C ALA A 41 1.75 3.33 -14.97
N ILE A 42 1.29 2.50 -15.91
CA ILE A 42 0.45 2.96 -17.03
C ILE A 42 -0.85 3.58 -16.49
N LEU A 43 -1.50 2.91 -15.54
CA LEU A 43 -2.73 3.41 -14.93
C LEU A 43 -2.51 4.73 -14.17
N ALA A 44 -1.36 4.89 -13.51
CA ALA A 44 -1.00 6.14 -12.85
C ALA A 44 -0.91 7.32 -13.83
N VAL A 45 -0.34 7.09 -15.03
CA VAL A 45 -0.33 8.11 -16.09
C VAL A 45 -1.75 8.50 -16.52
N PHE A 46 -2.66 7.52 -16.67
CA PHE A 46 -4.06 7.82 -16.95
C PHE A 46 -4.72 8.62 -15.83
N PHE A 47 -4.51 8.27 -14.56
CA PHE A 47 -5.07 9.06 -13.45
C PHE A 47 -4.54 10.49 -13.40
N VAL A 48 -3.26 10.70 -13.71
CA VAL A 48 -2.68 12.06 -13.84
C VAL A 48 -3.36 12.81 -14.98
N ALA A 49 -3.53 12.19 -16.15
CA ALA A 49 -4.21 12.80 -17.28
C ALA A 49 -5.67 13.14 -16.96
N LEU A 50 -6.40 12.26 -16.29
CA LEU A 50 -7.79 12.49 -15.88
C LEU A 50 -7.89 13.64 -14.86
N GLY A 51 -6.95 13.70 -13.91
CA GLY A 51 -6.85 14.83 -12.99
C GLY A 51 -6.62 16.16 -13.71
N ALA A 52 -5.73 16.18 -14.70
CA ALA A 52 -5.40 17.38 -15.48
C ALA A 52 -6.50 17.81 -16.46
N LEU A 53 -7.15 16.86 -17.14
CA LEU A 53 -8.09 17.14 -18.23
C LEU A 53 -9.55 17.22 -17.77
N ILE A 54 -9.92 16.52 -16.70
CA ILE A 54 -11.32 16.46 -16.24
C ILE A 54 -11.49 17.19 -14.91
N GLN A 55 -10.70 16.87 -13.88
CA GLN A 55 -10.89 17.47 -12.57
C GLN A 55 -10.46 18.95 -12.54
N TYR A 56 -9.25 19.26 -13.02
CA TYR A 56 -8.65 20.60 -12.92
C TYR A 56 -9.50 21.71 -13.59
N PRO A 57 -10.06 21.54 -14.80
CA PRO A 57 -10.86 22.57 -15.45
C PRO A 57 -12.19 22.90 -14.74
N THR A 58 -12.68 22.02 -13.86
CA THR A 58 -13.96 22.27 -13.15
C THR A 58 -13.87 23.37 -12.10
N GLY A 59 -12.66 23.75 -11.68
CA GLY A 59 -12.44 24.69 -10.58
C GLY A 59 -12.96 24.23 -9.21
N LYS A 60 -13.49 23.00 -9.12
CA LYS A 60 -14.02 22.44 -7.87
C LYS A 60 -12.89 21.79 -7.08
N PRO A 61 -12.74 22.11 -5.79
CA PRO A 61 -11.76 21.42 -4.95
C PRO A 61 -12.12 19.92 -4.86
N VAL A 62 -11.09 19.10 -4.65
CA VAL A 62 -11.28 17.68 -4.35
C VAL A 62 -11.83 17.55 -2.93
N GLU A 63 -12.95 16.85 -2.79
CA GLU A 63 -13.58 16.61 -1.50
C GLU A 63 -12.66 15.78 -0.60
N ALA A 64 -12.40 16.28 0.62
CA ALA A 64 -11.52 15.62 1.57
C ALA A 64 -12.18 14.43 2.31
N ALA A 65 -13.51 14.38 2.35
CA ALA A 65 -14.25 13.31 3.02
C ALA A 65 -14.50 12.14 2.05
N SER A 66 -14.18 10.91 2.47
CA SER A 66 -14.22 9.72 1.61
C SER A 66 -15.56 9.51 0.89
N ALA A 67 -16.70 9.68 1.57
CA ALA A 67 -18.01 9.52 0.96
C ALA A 67 -18.32 10.60 -0.10
N LYS A 68 -17.96 11.86 0.20
CA LYS A 68 -18.14 12.98 -0.74
C LYS A 68 -17.20 12.85 -1.94
N TYR A 69 -15.97 12.39 -1.72
CA TYR A 69 -15.00 12.11 -2.78
C TYR A 69 -15.52 11.03 -3.74
N ILE A 70 -16.10 9.93 -3.24
CA ILE A 70 -16.68 8.89 -4.09
C ILE A 70 -17.83 9.45 -4.95
N ALA A 71 -18.73 10.24 -4.36
CA ALA A 71 -19.81 10.86 -5.11
C ALA A 71 -19.30 11.86 -6.17
N GLN A 72 -18.29 12.67 -5.83
CA GLN A 72 -17.63 13.58 -6.77
C GLN A 72 -16.94 12.82 -7.91
N PHE A 73 -16.19 11.77 -7.58
CA PHE A 73 -15.50 10.92 -8.54
C PHE A 73 -16.49 10.30 -9.52
N VAL A 74 -17.52 9.60 -9.02
CA VAL A 74 -18.53 8.96 -9.87
C VAL A 74 -19.23 10.00 -10.76
N GLY A 75 -19.59 11.16 -10.20
CA GLY A 75 -20.22 12.25 -10.96
C GLY A 75 -19.32 12.81 -12.07
N MET A 76 -18.02 12.92 -11.82
CA MET A 76 -17.04 13.39 -12.79
C MET A 76 -16.90 12.44 -13.99
N TYR A 77 -16.91 11.13 -13.77
CA TYR A 77 -16.88 10.17 -14.88
C TYR A 77 -18.23 10.06 -15.59
N ALA A 78 -19.34 10.13 -14.84
CA ALA A 78 -20.68 10.12 -15.41
C ALA A 78 -20.94 11.34 -16.33
N SER A 79 -20.36 12.51 -16.04
CA SER A 79 -20.50 13.68 -16.91
C SER A 79 -19.76 13.55 -18.24
N VAL A 80 -18.72 12.71 -18.32
CA VAL A 80 -17.95 12.47 -19.54
C VAL A 80 -18.45 11.25 -20.32
N LEU A 81 -18.76 10.16 -19.62
CA LEU A 81 -19.18 8.88 -20.22
C LEU A 81 -20.70 8.75 -20.37
N GLY A 82 -21.47 9.62 -19.72
CA GLY A 82 -22.94 9.59 -19.65
C GLY A 82 -23.45 8.91 -18.38
N GLU A 83 -24.67 9.27 -17.96
CA GLU A 83 -25.27 8.84 -16.69
C GLU A 83 -25.47 7.31 -16.58
N TRP A 84 -25.61 6.60 -17.70
CA TRP A 84 -25.69 5.13 -17.71
C TRP A 84 -24.46 4.47 -17.07
N SER A 85 -23.29 5.12 -17.16
CA SER A 85 -22.02 4.60 -16.63
C SER A 85 -21.95 4.66 -15.09
N ARG A 86 -22.80 5.47 -14.44
CA ARG A 86 -22.77 5.72 -12.99
C ARG A 86 -22.81 4.45 -12.16
N TYR A 87 -23.72 3.54 -12.49
CA TYR A 87 -23.85 2.26 -11.77
C TYR A 87 -22.63 1.37 -11.99
N LEU A 88 -22.11 1.31 -13.22
CA LEU A 88 -20.94 0.52 -13.55
C LEU A 88 -19.68 1.03 -12.81
N ILE A 89 -19.45 2.34 -12.82
CA ILE A 89 -18.30 2.96 -12.13
C ILE A 89 -18.39 2.73 -10.62
N THR A 90 -19.58 2.91 -10.04
CA THR A 90 -19.79 2.69 -8.60
C THR A 90 -19.52 1.24 -8.22
N PHE A 91 -19.98 0.29 -9.03
CA PHE A 91 -19.73 -1.13 -8.82
C PHE A 91 -18.24 -1.49 -8.92
N ILE A 92 -17.55 -0.99 -9.96
CA ILE A 92 -16.10 -1.21 -10.12
C ILE A 92 -15.32 -0.57 -8.96
N ALA A 93 -15.68 0.64 -8.55
CA ALA A 93 -15.06 1.32 -7.41
C ALA A 93 -15.26 0.54 -6.11
N PHE A 94 -16.46 -0.01 -5.89
CA PHE A 94 -16.74 -0.90 -4.77
C PHE A 94 -15.85 -2.15 -4.81
N LEU A 95 -15.78 -2.86 -5.94
CA LEU A 95 -14.94 -4.05 -6.08
C LEU A 95 -13.46 -3.73 -5.83
N CYS A 96 -12.96 -2.59 -6.32
CA CYS A 96 -11.59 -2.16 -6.12
C CYS A 96 -11.29 -1.91 -4.63
N ILE A 97 -12.12 -1.11 -3.96
CA ILE A 97 -11.92 -0.79 -2.53
C ILE A 97 -12.12 -2.04 -1.68
N PHE A 98 -13.13 -2.87 -1.97
CA PHE A 98 -13.36 -4.13 -1.27
C PHE A 98 -12.18 -5.09 -1.44
N GLY A 99 -11.60 -5.17 -2.64
CA GLY A 99 -10.37 -5.92 -2.89
C GLY A 99 -9.23 -5.46 -1.98
N THR A 100 -9.03 -4.15 -1.82
CA THR A 100 -7.99 -3.65 -0.90
C THR A 100 -8.23 -4.06 0.56
N VAL A 101 -9.48 -4.14 1.01
CA VAL A 101 -9.81 -4.61 2.37
C VAL A 101 -9.40 -6.07 2.55
N ILE A 102 -9.71 -6.92 1.57
CA ILE A 102 -9.30 -8.34 1.59
C ILE A 102 -7.78 -8.46 1.63
N THR A 103 -7.09 -7.74 0.75
CA THR A 103 -5.62 -7.75 0.64
C THR A 103 -4.94 -7.33 1.93
N VAL A 104 -5.43 -6.26 2.58
CA VAL A 104 -4.89 -5.75 3.84
C VAL A 104 -5.16 -6.72 4.99
N ILE A 105 -6.38 -7.25 5.10
CA ILE A 105 -6.72 -8.20 6.17
C ILE A 105 -5.86 -9.46 6.05
N ASP A 106 -5.76 -10.07 4.87
CA ASP A 106 -4.92 -11.27 4.69
C ASP A 106 -3.44 -10.94 4.90
N GLY A 107 -2.93 -9.92 4.20
CA GLY A 107 -1.50 -9.61 4.16
C GLY A 107 -0.92 -9.23 5.52
N TYR A 108 -1.54 -8.27 6.23
CA TYR A 108 -1.05 -7.87 7.54
C TYR A 108 -1.26 -8.97 8.59
N SER A 109 -2.31 -9.79 8.48
CA SER A 109 -2.50 -10.93 9.40
C SER A 109 -1.34 -11.92 9.31
N ARG A 110 -0.93 -12.29 8.09
CA ARG A 110 0.21 -13.20 7.87
C ARG A 110 1.52 -12.60 8.37
N VAL A 111 1.81 -11.35 8.01
CA VAL A 111 3.07 -10.70 8.40
C VAL A 111 3.15 -10.52 9.91
N ASN A 112 2.05 -10.12 10.56
CA ASN A 112 2.03 -9.91 12.01
C ASN A 112 2.16 -11.23 12.78
N GLU A 113 1.49 -12.30 12.34
CA GLU A 113 1.64 -13.63 12.94
C GLU A 113 3.11 -14.06 12.93
N ILE A 114 3.73 -14.03 11.75
CA ILE A 114 5.12 -14.46 11.60
C ILE A 114 6.07 -13.54 12.37
N SER A 115 5.86 -12.24 12.31
CA SER A 115 6.72 -11.26 13.00
C SER A 115 6.70 -11.47 14.52
N LEU A 116 5.51 -11.62 15.11
CA LEU A 116 5.38 -11.86 16.55
C LEU A 116 5.88 -13.24 16.95
N ARG A 117 5.64 -14.25 16.12
CA ARG A 117 6.15 -15.61 16.34
C ARG A 117 7.68 -15.63 16.40
N LEU A 118 8.33 -14.95 15.44
CA LEU A 118 9.79 -14.82 15.40
C LEU A 118 10.32 -13.99 16.58
N LEU A 119 9.63 -12.91 16.94
CA LEU A 119 10.01 -12.07 18.09
C LEU A 119 9.98 -12.84 19.41
N PHE A 120 9.00 -13.73 19.60
CA PHE A 120 8.88 -14.57 20.79
C PHE A 120 9.59 -15.93 20.66
N ASN A 121 10.37 -16.14 19.60
CA ASN A 121 11.11 -17.37 19.33
C ASN A 121 10.25 -18.65 19.40
N GLN A 122 9.00 -18.54 18.96
CA GLN A 122 8.04 -19.64 18.98
C GLN A 122 8.25 -20.55 17.75
N LYS A 123 8.13 -21.87 17.96
CA LYS A 123 8.24 -22.87 16.88
C LYS A 123 6.99 -22.87 16.01
N GLU A 124 7.14 -23.22 14.72
CA GLU A 124 6.02 -23.24 13.75
C GLU A 124 4.84 -24.13 14.18
N LYS A 125 5.09 -25.19 14.97
CA LYS A 125 4.04 -26.07 15.50
C LYS A 125 3.04 -25.34 16.42
N ASN A 126 3.41 -24.20 16.98
CA ASN A 126 2.56 -23.39 17.87
C ASN A 126 1.80 -22.28 17.12
N GLN A 127 1.74 -22.33 15.78
CA GLN A 127 1.07 -21.31 14.99
C GLN A 127 -0.41 -21.17 15.39
N THR A 128 -0.81 -19.94 15.73
CA THR A 128 -2.23 -19.62 15.85
C THR A 128 -2.85 -19.66 14.45
N PRO A 129 -4.06 -20.22 14.28
CA PRO A 129 -4.70 -20.26 12.97
C PRO A 129 -4.81 -18.87 12.34
N LEU A 130 -4.49 -18.74 11.05
CA LEU A 130 -4.51 -17.47 10.32
C LEU A 130 -5.87 -16.75 10.44
N ASN A 131 -6.98 -17.50 10.47
CA ASN A 131 -8.32 -16.94 10.62
C ASN A 131 -8.45 -16.10 11.90
N VAL A 132 -7.78 -16.47 13.00
CA VAL A 132 -7.78 -15.68 14.24
C VAL A 132 -7.11 -14.32 14.01
N TRP A 133 -5.96 -14.31 13.33
CA TRP A 133 -5.27 -13.07 12.98
C TRP A 133 -6.07 -12.21 12.01
N MET A 134 -6.77 -12.81 11.04
CA MET A 134 -7.68 -12.11 10.15
C MET A 134 -8.84 -11.47 10.90
N THR A 135 -9.49 -12.21 11.79
CA THR A 135 -10.56 -11.68 12.65
C THR A 135 -10.04 -10.56 13.54
N LEU A 136 -8.88 -10.74 14.16
CA LEU A 136 -8.25 -9.71 15.01
C LEU A 136 -7.96 -8.44 14.21
N THR A 137 -7.34 -8.57 13.04
CA THR A 137 -7.01 -7.44 12.15
C THR A 137 -8.27 -6.71 11.70
N ALA A 138 -9.33 -7.44 11.33
CA ALA A 138 -10.62 -6.86 10.97
C ALA A 138 -11.27 -6.10 12.13
N ILE A 139 -11.29 -6.69 13.33
CA ILE A 139 -11.84 -6.06 14.55
C ILE A 139 -11.06 -4.78 14.89
N LEU A 140 -9.72 -4.84 14.88
CA LEU A 140 -8.88 -3.67 15.15
C LEU A 140 -9.10 -2.57 14.11
N GLY A 141 -9.21 -2.93 12.83
CA GLY A 141 -9.54 -1.99 11.76
C GLY A 141 -10.88 -1.29 11.99
N LEU A 142 -11.92 -2.06 12.37
CA LEU A 142 -13.23 -1.50 12.71
C LEU A 142 -13.17 -0.59 13.94
N ILE A 143 -12.43 -0.97 14.99
CA ILE A 143 -12.24 -0.14 16.19
C ILE A 143 -11.62 1.21 15.81
N ILE A 144 -10.58 1.21 14.97
CA ILE A 144 -9.94 2.44 14.50
C ILE A 144 -10.94 3.30 13.72
N ILE A 145 -11.71 2.70 12.81
CA ILE A 145 -12.71 3.42 12.01
C ILE A 145 -13.78 4.07 12.91
N PHE A 146 -14.31 3.33 13.90
CA PHE A 146 -15.31 3.87 14.82
C PHE A 146 -14.73 4.96 15.73
N PHE A 147 -13.49 4.79 16.21
CA PHE A 147 -12.83 5.78 17.06
C PHE A 147 -12.55 7.09 16.32
N PHE A 148 -12.17 7.01 15.04
CA PHE A 148 -11.91 8.18 14.19
C PHE A 148 -13.14 8.63 13.37
N GLN A 149 -14.33 8.15 13.70
CA GLN A 149 -15.55 8.56 13.02
C GLN A 149 -15.74 10.09 13.15
N GLY A 150 -15.90 10.77 12.02
CA GLY A 150 -15.97 12.24 11.98
C GLY A 150 -14.61 12.95 11.93
N GLN A 151 -13.49 12.24 12.10
CA GLN A 151 -12.12 12.77 11.98
C GLN A 151 -11.25 11.96 11.00
N VAL A 152 -11.86 11.48 9.92
CA VAL A 152 -11.21 10.64 8.90
C VAL A 152 -9.96 11.32 8.33
N ALA A 153 -9.99 12.63 8.12
CA ALA A 153 -8.83 13.38 7.63
C ALA A 153 -7.63 13.28 8.59
N THR A 154 -7.86 13.36 9.90
CA THR A 154 -6.83 13.22 10.93
C THR A 154 -6.25 11.80 10.94
N MET A 155 -7.12 10.79 10.88
CA MET A 155 -6.70 9.37 10.79
C MET A 155 -5.80 9.13 9.58
N LEU A 156 -6.23 9.61 8.41
CA LEU A 156 -5.46 9.48 7.17
C LEU A 156 -4.12 10.22 7.28
N ARG A 157 -4.09 11.44 7.81
CA ARG A 157 -2.85 12.20 8.03
C ARG A 157 -1.88 11.43 8.94
N PHE A 158 -2.36 10.91 10.07
CA PHE A 158 -1.54 10.11 10.98
C PHE A 158 -0.97 8.86 10.28
N ALA A 159 -1.83 8.10 9.58
CA ALA A 159 -1.41 6.91 8.85
C ALA A 159 -0.38 7.23 7.75
N MET A 160 -0.57 8.34 7.01
CA MET A 160 0.34 8.80 5.98
C MET A 160 1.71 9.17 6.56
N ILE A 161 1.74 9.96 7.65
CA ILE A 161 2.98 10.35 8.33
C ILE A 161 3.71 9.10 8.83
N GLY A 162 3.01 8.21 9.54
CA GLY A 162 3.59 6.99 10.07
C GLY A 162 4.17 6.10 8.97
N SER A 163 3.40 5.88 7.90
CA SER A 163 3.83 5.14 6.71
C SER A 163 5.09 5.74 6.08
N PHE A 164 5.09 7.05 5.91
CA PHE A 164 6.21 7.75 5.30
C PHE A 164 7.50 7.64 6.14
N LEU A 165 7.38 7.80 7.47
CA LEU A 165 8.52 7.72 8.38
C LEU A 165 9.07 6.31 8.55
N THR A 166 8.24 5.26 8.41
CA THR A 166 8.69 3.87 8.52
C THR A 166 9.26 3.32 7.22
N THR A 167 8.88 3.88 6.06
CA THR A 167 9.32 3.44 4.73
C THR A 167 10.84 3.27 4.59
N PRO A 168 11.70 4.23 5.01
CA PRO A 168 13.16 4.09 4.86
C PRO A 168 13.73 2.90 5.64
N PHE A 169 13.15 2.58 6.81
CA PHE A 169 13.60 1.46 7.63
C PHE A 169 13.24 0.12 6.98
N PHE A 170 12.02 -0.03 6.46
CA PHE A 170 11.63 -1.22 5.71
C PHE A 170 12.47 -1.39 4.44
N ALA A 171 12.76 -0.30 3.72
CA ALA A 171 13.66 -0.33 2.57
C ALA A 171 15.07 -0.82 2.94
N LEU A 172 15.63 -0.31 4.06
CA LEU A 172 16.94 -0.71 4.54
C LEU A 172 16.98 -2.19 4.92
N LEU A 173 15.97 -2.68 5.65
CA LEU A 173 15.87 -4.08 6.03
C LEU A 173 15.79 -4.99 4.81
N ASN A 174 15.01 -4.63 3.79
CA ASN A 174 14.97 -5.36 2.52
C ASN A 174 16.35 -5.38 1.84
N TYR A 175 17.03 -4.23 1.76
CA TYR A 175 18.35 -4.15 1.14
C TYR A 175 19.38 -5.04 1.87
N VAL A 176 19.42 -5.00 3.20
CA VAL A 176 20.30 -5.82 4.03
C VAL A 176 19.99 -7.31 3.83
N LEU A 177 18.71 -7.70 3.77
CA LEU A 177 18.30 -9.09 3.62
C LEU A 177 18.72 -9.66 2.26
N VAL A 178 18.49 -8.92 1.17
CA VAL A 178 18.86 -9.38 -0.18
C VAL A 178 20.38 -9.43 -0.36
N THR A 179 21.12 -8.46 0.18
CA THR A 179 22.59 -8.44 0.08
C THR A 179 23.25 -9.53 0.94
N LYS A 180 22.72 -9.81 2.13
CA LYS A 180 23.19 -10.93 2.97
C LYS A 180 22.89 -12.30 2.39
N ALA A 181 21.82 -12.44 1.60
CA ALA A 181 21.48 -13.68 0.91
C ALA A 181 22.48 -14.09 -0.19
N LYS A 182 23.58 -13.34 -0.39
CA LYS A 182 24.65 -13.58 -1.38
C LYS A 182 24.11 -13.84 -2.79
N ARG A 183 22.97 -13.25 -3.13
CA ARG A 183 22.50 -13.24 -4.52
C ARG A 183 23.39 -12.32 -5.34
N ASP A 184 23.77 -12.77 -6.52
CA ASP A 184 24.62 -12.00 -7.43
C ASP A 184 23.80 -10.87 -8.07
N LEU A 185 23.60 -9.80 -7.30
CA LEU A 185 22.85 -8.64 -7.74
C LEU A 185 23.73 -7.77 -8.65
N PRO A 186 23.19 -7.31 -9.81
CA PRO A 186 23.88 -6.38 -10.68
C PRO A 186 24.33 -5.11 -9.93
N THR A 187 25.53 -4.62 -10.23
CA THR A 187 26.12 -3.44 -9.56
C THR A 187 25.25 -2.19 -9.73
N TRP A 188 24.60 -2.03 -10.89
CA TRP A 188 23.68 -0.90 -11.14
C TRP A 188 22.47 -0.93 -10.21
N LEU A 189 21.95 -2.12 -9.90
CA LEU A 189 20.79 -2.30 -9.03
C LEU A 189 21.14 -1.99 -7.58
N LYS A 190 22.37 -2.35 -7.14
CA LYS A 190 22.90 -1.94 -5.83
C LYS A 190 23.03 -0.41 -5.74
N GLY A 191 23.56 0.22 -6.79
CA GLY A 191 23.66 1.67 -6.87
C GLY A 191 22.30 2.35 -6.78
N LEU A 192 21.30 1.84 -7.52
CA LEU A 192 19.93 2.34 -7.49
C LEU A 192 19.29 2.17 -6.11
N ALA A 193 19.48 1.03 -5.46
CA ALA A 193 18.96 0.79 -4.12
C ALA A 193 19.56 1.75 -3.07
N ILE A 194 20.87 2.01 -3.14
CA ILE A 194 21.54 2.98 -2.24
C ILE A 194 21.03 4.40 -2.51
N ALA A 195 20.92 4.80 -3.78
CA ALA A 195 20.38 6.11 -4.14
C ALA A 195 18.93 6.28 -3.64
N GLY A 196 18.10 5.25 -3.78
CA GLY A 196 16.74 5.22 -3.24
C GLY A 196 16.71 5.33 -1.71
N LEU A 197 17.62 4.65 -0.99
CA LEU A 197 17.72 4.79 0.47
C LEU A 197 18.11 6.21 0.88
N ILE A 198 19.12 6.80 0.23
CA ILE A 198 19.54 8.19 0.50
C ILE A 198 18.35 9.13 0.28
N PHE A 199 17.62 8.96 -0.82
CA PHE A 199 16.43 9.75 -1.12
C PHE A 199 15.36 9.58 -0.04
N LEU A 200 15.02 8.35 0.36
CA LEU A 200 13.99 8.05 1.37
C LEU A 200 14.35 8.64 2.73
N PHE A 201 15.57 8.43 3.23
CA PHE A 201 16.02 9.00 4.49
C PHE A 201 16.12 10.53 4.43
N GLY A 202 16.64 11.08 3.33
CA GLY A 202 16.73 12.52 3.12
C GLY A 202 15.36 13.18 3.12
N PHE A 203 14.38 12.61 2.42
CA PHE A 203 13.02 13.12 2.38
C PHE A 203 12.31 12.95 3.72
N ALA A 204 12.53 11.84 4.45
CA ALA A 204 12.00 11.67 5.81
C ALA A 204 12.51 12.75 6.78
N LEU A 205 13.81 13.07 6.74
CA LEU A 205 14.38 14.17 7.53
C LEU A 205 13.82 15.53 7.12
N PHE A 206 13.73 15.80 5.81
CA PHE A 206 13.11 17.02 5.30
C PHE A 206 11.65 17.14 5.75
N PHE A 207 10.90 16.04 5.73
CA PHE A 207 9.50 16.01 6.14
C PHE A 207 9.33 16.29 7.63
N ILE A 208 10.17 15.69 8.49
CA ILE A 208 10.20 15.99 9.94
C ILE A 208 10.52 17.47 10.17
N TRP A 209 11.51 18.01 9.45
CA TRP A 209 11.87 19.41 9.53
C TRP A 209 10.70 20.33 9.10
N ALA A 210 10.03 20.01 7.99
CA ALA A 210 8.88 20.75 7.49
C ALA A 210 7.68 20.72 8.47
N LEU A 211 7.44 19.59 9.14
CA LEU A 211 6.47 19.48 10.23
C LEU A 211 6.84 20.34 11.42
N ALA A 212 8.12 20.34 11.84
CA ALA A 212 8.59 21.11 12.98
C ALA A 212 8.45 22.63 12.81
N ILE A 213 8.59 23.13 11.58
CA ILE A 213 8.42 24.55 11.25
C ILE A 213 6.98 24.95 10.88
N GLY A 214 6.02 24.02 11.00
CA GLY A 214 4.59 24.29 10.74
C GLY A 214 4.22 24.46 9.26
N LYS A 215 5.09 24.07 8.32
CA LYS A 215 4.84 24.21 6.86
C LYS A 215 4.18 22.99 6.22
N ALA A 216 3.97 21.91 6.97
CA ALA A 216 3.40 20.65 6.47
C ALA A 216 1.98 20.36 7.01
N GLY A 217 1.18 21.41 7.27
CA GLY A 217 -0.19 21.34 7.82
C GLY A 217 -1.30 21.30 6.78
#